data_AF-A0A2T6ZP85-F1
#
_entry.id   AF-A0A2T6ZP85-F1
#
_cell.length_a   1.000
_cell.length_b   1.000
_cell.length_c   1.000
_cell.angle_alpha   90.00
_cell.angle_beta   90.00
_cell.angle_gamma   90.00
#
_symmetry.space_group_name_H-M   'P 1'
#
loop_
_entity.id
_entity.type
_entity.pdbx_description
1 polymer ?
#
loop_
_entity_poly.entity_id
_entity_poly.type
_entity_poly.pdbx_seq_one_letter_code
_entity_poly.pdbx_strand_id
1 'polypeptide(L)' 'RSKAWEFYPYPCIGNFYFVEFTFANQPCYPDALRRVKQGGSLLDVGCCFGQDLRKLVADGCPAANLYGIDLCPEFIELG' A
#
# COMPACT_ATOMS: atom_id res chain seq x y z
N ARG A 1 -4.60 -13.94 -3.49
CA ARG A 1 -3.38 -14.78 -3.49
C ARG A 1 -3.24 -15.63 -4.75
N SER A 2 -4.02 -16.70 -4.97
CA SER A 2 -3.78 -17.66 -6.07
C SER A 2 -3.69 -16.99 -7.44
N LYS A 3 -4.63 -16.07 -7.74
CA LYS A 3 -4.60 -15.25 -8.96
C LYS A 3 -3.32 -14.43 -9.11
N ALA A 4 -2.85 -13.79 -8.04
CA ALA A 4 -1.63 -12.99 -8.08
C ALA A 4 -0.36 -13.85 -8.22
N TRP A 5 -0.37 -15.04 -7.62
CA TRP A 5 0.73 -16.00 -7.68
C TRP A 5 0.95 -16.56 -9.11
N GLU A 6 -0.10 -16.59 -9.92
CA GLU A 6 -0.02 -16.98 -11.35
C GLU A 6 0.74 -15.95 -12.19
N PHE A 7 0.65 -14.66 -11.84
CA PHE A 7 1.38 -13.59 -12.54
C PHE A 7 2.84 -13.52 -12.11
N TYR A 8 3.09 -13.43 -10.80
CA TYR A 8 4.44 -13.45 -10.27
C TYR A 8 4.46 -13.95 -8.80
N PRO A 9 5.30 -14.96 -8.47
CA PRO A 9 5.33 -15.55 -7.13
C PRO A 9 6.17 -14.71 -6.15
N TYR A 10 5.81 -13.45 -5.93
CA TYR A 10 6.52 -12.64 -4.92
C TYR A 10 6.40 -13.26 -3.53
N PRO A 11 7.51 -13.31 -2.74
CA PRO A 11 7.47 -13.83 -1.38
C PRO A 11 6.42 -13.16 -0.50
N CYS A 12 6.15 -11.86 -0.70
CA CYS A 12 5.09 -11.13 0.01
C CYS A 12 3.67 -11.67 -0.28
N ILE A 13 3.42 -12.18 -1.49
CA ILE A 13 2.16 -12.85 -1.85
C ILE A 13 2.11 -14.26 -1.25
N GLY A 14 3.24 -14.96 -1.29
CA GLY A 14 3.38 -16.32 -0.75
C GLY A 14 3.14 -16.39 0.74
N ASN A 15 3.72 -15.44 1.47
CA ASN A 15 3.66 -15.31 2.93
C ASN A 15 2.51 -14.42 3.42
N PHE A 16 1.60 -13.99 2.53
CA PHE A 16 0.45 -13.17 2.87
C PHE A 16 0.77 -11.80 3.49
N TYR A 17 1.96 -11.24 3.29
CA TYR A 17 2.32 -9.92 3.83
C TYR A 17 1.39 -8.80 3.33
N PHE A 18 0.69 -8.99 2.22
CA PHE A 18 -0.34 -8.06 1.75
C PHE A 18 -1.57 -7.92 2.68
N VAL A 19 -1.74 -8.79 3.69
CA VAL A 19 -2.77 -8.62 4.73
C VAL A 19 -2.24 -7.91 5.97
N GLU A 20 -0.92 -7.73 6.07
CA GLU A 20 -0.27 -7.09 7.21
C GLU A 20 -0.08 -5.60 6.96
N PHE A 21 -0.49 -4.76 7.90
CA PHE A 21 -0.26 -3.31 7.84
C PHE A 21 1.14 -2.95 8.37
N THR A 22 2.17 -3.51 7.75
CA THR A 22 3.56 -3.36 8.22
C THR A 22 4.01 -1.90 8.27
N PHE A 23 3.54 -1.07 7.33
CA PHE A 23 3.78 0.38 7.35
C PHE A 23 3.05 1.07 8.51
N ALA A 24 1.79 0.72 8.77
CA ALA A 24 1.02 1.30 9.87
C ALA A 24 1.63 1.03 11.27
N ASN A 25 2.41 -0.05 11.37
CA ASN A 25 3.12 -0.42 12.60
C ASN A 25 4.48 0.28 12.75
N GLN A 26 4.94 1.05 11.76
CA GLN A 26 6.21 1.76 11.86
C GLN A 26 6.10 3.00 12.78
N PRO A 27 7.13 3.33 13.57
CA PRO A 27 7.14 4.54 14.41
C PRO A 27 6.95 5.85 13.64
N CYS A 28 7.27 5.87 12.34
CA CYS A 28 7.11 7.04 11.48
C CYS A 28 5.68 7.25 10.98
N TYR A 29 4.79 6.25 11.11
CA TYR A 29 3.44 6.29 10.56
C TYR A 29 2.59 7.47 11.05
N PRO A 30 2.55 7.82 12.36
CA PRO A 30 1.77 8.97 12.83
C PRO A 30 2.21 10.29 12.19
N ASP A 31 3.51 10.44 11.94
CA ASP A 31 4.06 11.63 11.30
C ASP A 31 3.75 11.67 9.80
N ALA A 32 3.84 10.54 9.10
CA ALA A 32 3.40 10.42 7.72
C ALA A 32 1.91 10.77 7.56
N LEU A 33 1.04 10.20 8.41
CA LEU A 33 -0.39 10.47 8.43
C LEU A 33 -0.68 11.96 8.63
N ARG A 34 -0.03 12.60 9.60
CA ARG A 34 -0.16 14.04 9.88
C ARG A 34 0.23 14.88 8.66
N ARG A 35 1.38 14.59 8.03
CA ARG A 35 1.87 15.35 6.87
C ARG A 35 0.91 15.25 5.68
N VAL A 36 0.40 14.06 5.39
CA VAL A 36 -0.55 13.85 4.27
C VAL A 36 -1.87 14.55 4.54
N LYS A 37 -2.40 14.48 5.77
CA LYS A 37 -3.62 15.21 6.17
C LYS A 37 -3.47 16.74 6.07
N GLN A 38 -2.24 17.25 6.18
CA GLN A 38 -1.92 18.67 6.04
C GLN A 38 -1.65 19.10 4.58
N GLY A 39 -1.99 18.24 3.60
CA GLY A 39 -1.82 18.55 2.18
C GLY A 39 -0.54 18.00 1.56
N GLY A 40 0.28 17.28 2.31
CA GLY A 40 1.42 16.54 1.75
C GLY A 40 0.96 15.38 0.87
N SER A 41 1.84 14.95 -0.03
CA SER A 41 1.63 13.75 -0.87
C SER A 41 2.52 12.60 -0.40
N LEU A 42 2.06 11.36 -0.61
CA LEU A 42 2.80 10.14 -0.28
C LEU A 42 2.82 9.20 -1.49
N LEU A 43 3.99 8.64 -1.78
CA LEU A 43 4.21 7.62 -2.81
C LEU A 43 4.60 6.29 -2.15
N ASP A 44 3.82 5.25 -2.43
CA ASP A 44 4.11 3.87 -2.08
C ASP A 44 4.76 3.16 -3.29
N VAL A 45 5.99 2.68 -3.10
CA VAL A 45 6.82 2.07 -4.16
C VAL A 45 6.86 0.58 -3.95
N GLY A 46 6.38 -0.18 -4.94
CA GLY A 46 6.10 -1.60 -4.76
C GLY A 46 4.81 -1.80 -3.98
N CYS A 47 3.77 -1.04 -4.33
CA CYS A 47 2.51 -0.99 -3.57
C CYS A 47 1.72 -2.31 -3.62
N CYS A 48 2.09 -3.24 -4.51
CA CYS A 48 1.42 -4.52 -4.70
C CYS A 48 -0.09 -4.31 -4.89
N PHE A 49 -0.92 -4.81 -3.98
CA PHE A 49 -2.37 -4.60 -3.98
C PHE A 49 -2.78 -3.29 -3.30
N GLY A 50 -1.93 -2.28 -3.15
CA GLY A 50 -2.29 -0.97 -2.56
C GLY A 50 -2.77 -0.97 -1.10
N GLN A 51 -2.39 -1.97 -0.30
CA GLN A 51 -2.97 -2.17 1.03
C GLN A 51 -2.64 -1.04 2.02
N ASP A 52 -1.40 -0.56 2.02
CA ASP A 52 -0.97 0.52 2.90
C ASP A 52 -1.63 1.85 2.51
N LEU A 53 -1.84 2.10 1.22
CA LEU A 53 -2.61 3.26 0.74
C LEU A 53 -4.07 3.21 1.22
N ARG A 54 -4.73 2.05 1.15
CA ARG A 54 -6.09 1.89 1.69
C ARG A 54 -6.13 2.09 3.20
N LYS A 55 -5.09 1.67 3.93
CA LYS A 55 -4.99 1.93 5.37
C LYS A 55 -4.87 3.42 5.67
N LEU A 56 -4.06 4.16 4.91
CA LEU A 56 -3.95 5.63 5.03
C LEU A 56 -5.29 6.32 4.75
N VAL A 57 -6.03 5.89 3.71
CA VAL A 57 -7.39 6.40 3.43
C VAL A 57 -8.33 6.11 4.60
N ALA A 58 -8.34 4.88 5.11
CA ALA A 58 -9.17 4.49 6.26
C ALA A 58 -8.85 5.32 7.52
N ASP A 59 -7.60 5.73 7.69
CA ASP A 59 -7.17 6.60 8.79
C ASP A 59 -7.39 8.10 8.52
N GLY A 60 -8.01 8.45 7.39
CA GLY A 60 -8.47 9.80 7.06
C GLY A 60 -7.50 10.64 6.21
N CYS A 61 -6.55 10.01 5.50
CA CYS A 61 -5.80 10.71 4.46
C CYS A 61 -6.66 10.92 3.19
N PRO A 62 -6.59 12.09 2.54
CA PRO A 62 -7.24 12.29 1.24
C PRO A 62 -6.62 11.39 0.18
N ALA A 63 -7.44 10.59 -0.50
CA ALA A 63 -6.96 9.67 -1.54
C ALA A 63 -6.25 10.39 -2.70
N ALA A 64 -6.63 11.64 -3.00
CA ALA A 64 -5.98 12.47 -4.03
C ALA A 64 -4.50 12.78 -3.74
N ASN A 65 -4.04 12.60 -2.50
CA ASN A 65 -2.67 12.84 -2.09
C ASN A 65 -1.84 11.54 -2.00
N LEU A 66 -2.43 10.40 -2.35
CA LEU A 66 -1.84 9.09 -2.21
C LEU A 66 -1.58 8.48 -3.59
N TYR A 67 -0.35 8.04 -3.81
CA TYR A 67 0.10 7.48 -5.08
C TYR A 67 0.74 6.12 -4.82
N GLY A 68 0.47 5.15 -5.69
CA GLY A 68 1.06 3.82 -5.65
C GLY A 68 1.64 3.46 -6.99
N ILE A 69 2.81 2.84 -6.99
CA ILE A 69 3.42 2.26 -8.19
C ILE A 69 3.90 0.84 -7.89
N ASP A 70 3.74 -0.04 -8.87
CA ASP A 70 4.30 -1.37 -8.86
C ASP A 70 4.81 -1.73 -10.26
N LEU A 71 5.74 -2.67 -10.35
CA LEU A 71 6.25 -3.16 -11.64
C LEU A 71 5.23 -4.06 -12.34
N CYS A 72 4.39 -4.76 -11.56
CA CYS A 72 3.35 -5.66 -12.07
C CYS A 72 1.98 -4.96 -11.97
N PRO A 73 1.47 -4.37 -13.08
CA PRO A 73 0.19 -3.68 -13.07
C PRO A 73 -0.99 -4.59 -12.67
N GLU A 74 -0.89 -5.89 -12.92
CA GLU A 74 -1.89 -6.89 -12.55
C GLU A 74 -2.11 -6.95 -11.03
N PHE A 75 -1.13 -6.58 -10.21
CA PHE A 75 -1.32 -6.48 -8.76
C PHE A 75 -2.21 -5.30 -8.38
N ILE A 76 -2.04 -4.16 -9.03
CA ILE A 76 -2.89 -2.99 -8.81
C ILE A 76 -4.34 -3.31 -9.25
N GLU A 77 -4.52 -4.03 -10.34
CA GLU A 77 -5.86 -4.47 -10.79
C GLU A 77 -6.52 -5.47 -9.84
N LEU A 78 -5.71 -6.25 -9.11
CA LEU A 78 -6.18 -7.20 -8.11
C LEU A 78 -6.48 -6.57 -6.74
N GLY A 79 -6.15 -5.29 -6.52
CA GLY A 79 -6.49 -4.59 -5.27
C GLY A 79 -6.26 -3.10 -5.25
#